data_AF-A0A7J7LLC5-F1
#
_entry.id   AF-A0A7J7LLC5-F1
#
_cell.length_a   1.000
_cell.length_b   1.000
_cell.length_c   1.000
_cell.angle_alpha   90.00
_cell.angle_beta   90.00
_cell.angle_gamma   90.00
#
_symmetry.space_group_name_H-M   'P 1'
#
loop_
_entity.id
_entity.type
_entity.pdbx_description
1 polymer ?
#
loop_
_entity_poly.entity_id
_entity_poly.type
_entity_poly.pdbx_seq_one_letter_code
_entity_poly.pdbx_strand_id
1 'polypeptide(L)' 'TGDAPILKQAKFKIAGTEEFAKVIDFLRQQLHRDTLFAYVNSVFLPNPDELVIGLFL' A
#
# COMPACT_ATOMS: atom_id res chain seq x y z
N THR A 1 11.39 -2.55 13.10
CA THR A 1 11.73 -2.73 11.68
C THR A 1 12.34 -4.10 11.49
N GLY A 2 11.51 -5.14 11.39
CA GLY A 2 11.97 -6.54 11.29
C GLY A 2 11.81 -7.03 9.86
N ASP A 3 12.89 -7.57 9.27
CA ASP A 3 12.97 -8.37 8.03
C ASP A 3 12.02 -8.03 6.85
N ALA A 4 11.58 -6.77 6.77
CA ALA A 4 10.72 -6.29 5.70
C ALA A 4 11.62 -5.89 4.50
N PRO A 5 11.41 -6.48 3.32
CA PRO A 5 12.19 -6.16 2.14
C PRO A 5 11.99 -4.69 1.77
N ILE A 6 13.10 -4.00 1.49
CA ILE A 6 13.09 -2.59 1.09
C ILE A 6 12.86 -2.53 -0.42
N LEU A 7 11.82 -1.80 -0.85
CA LEU A 7 11.58 -1.54 -2.27
C LEU A 7 12.68 -0.65 -2.84
N LYS A 8 13.23 -1.04 -4.00
CA LYS A 8 14.23 -0.23 -4.74
C LYS A 8 13.64 1.11 -5.22
N GLN A 9 12.35 1.14 -5.53
CA GLN A 9 11.59 2.34 -5.85
C GLN A 9 10.46 2.50 -4.84
N ALA A 10 10.44 3.62 -4.12
CA ALA A 10 9.45 3.89 -3.07
C ALA A 10 8.42 4.97 -3.46
N LYS A 11 8.52 5.54 -4.66
CA LYS A 11 7.61 6.56 -5.17
C LYS A 11 6.88 6.04 -6.41
N PHE A 12 5.57 6.01 -6.32
CA PHE A 12 4.68 5.55 -7.39
C PHE A 12 3.59 6.59 -7.65
N LYS A 13 3.03 6.57 -8.85
CA LYS A 13 1.84 7.35 -9.20
C LYS A 13 0.66 6.39 -9.32
N ILE A 14 -0.44 6.70 -8.66
CA ILE A 14 -1.69 5.97 -8.74
C ILE A 14 -2.82 6.98 -8.91
N ALA A 15 -3.87 6.61 -9.66
CA ALA A 15 -5.05 7.45 -9.75
C ALA A 15 -5.80 7.44 -8.41
N GLY A 16 -6.24 8.60 -7.94
CA GLY A 16 -6.95 8.72 -6.67
C GLY A 16 -8.30 8.01 -6.64
N THR A 17 -8.86 7.71 -7.81
CA THR A 17 -10.11 6.94 -8.00
C THR A 17 -9.91 5.43 -7.87
N GLU A 18 -8.68 4.96 -7.70
CA GLU A 18 -8.41 3.54 -7.47
C GLU A 18 -8.56 3.19 -5.99
N GLU A 19 -8.94 1.95 -5.74
CA GLU A 19 -9.03 1.37 -4.40
C GLU A 19 -7.65 1.07 -3.84
N PHE A 20 -7.53 1.14 -2.51
CA PHE A 20 -6.29 0.84 -1.80
C PHE A 20 -5.88 -0.63 -1.95
N ALA A 21 -6.82 -1.53 -2.21
CA ALA A 21 -6.57 -2.93 -2.58
C ALA A 21 -5.51 -3.05 -3.70
N LYS A 22 -5.58 -2.16 -4.70
CA LYS A 22 -4.62 -2.14 -5.81
C LYS A 22 -3.20 -1.82 -5.36
N VAL A 23 -3.04 -0.98 -4.35
CA VAL A 23 -1.74 -0.68 -3.74
C VAL A 23 -1.21 -1.91 -3.01
N ILE A 24 -2.06 -2.60 -2.24
CA ILE A 24 -1.68 -3.82 -1.53
C ILE A 24 -1.25 -4.91 -2.51
N ASP A 25 -2.04 -5.16 -3.56
CA ASP A 25 -1.70 -6.18 -4.57
C ASP A 25 -0.44 -5.83 -5.35
N PHE A 26 -0.22 -4.55 -5.66
CA PHE A 26 1.03 -4.11 -6.25
C PHE A 26 2.23 -4.41 -5.34
N LEU A 27 2.12 -4.13 -4.04
CA LEU A 27 3.17 -4.43 -3.07
C LEU A 27 3.39 -5.94 -2.90
N ARG A 28 2.33 -6.75 -2.92
CA ARG A 28 2.42 -8.22 -2.89
C ARG A 28 3.25 -8.76 -4.05
N GLN A 29 3.00 -8.25 -5.26
CA GLN A 29 3.75 -8.64 -6.46
C GLN A 29 5.21 -8.19 -6.40
N GLN A 30 5.49 -6.97 -5.95
CA GLN A 30 6.86 -6.45 -5.87
C GLN A 30 7.69 -7.16 -4.80
N LEU A 31 7.09 -7.49 -3.66
CA LEU A 31 7.77 -8.11 -2.52
C LEU A 31 7.72 -9.64 -2.55
N HIS A 32 6.96 -10.22 -3.48
CA HIS A 32 6.68 -11.65 -3.57
C HIS A 32 6.22 -12.23 -2.22
N ARG A 33 5.28 -11.55 -1.56
CA ARG A 33 4.70 -11.96 -0.28
C ARG A 33 3.18 -11.97 -0.34
N ASP A 34 2.58 -13.04 0.15
CA ASP A 34 1.12 -13.20 0.19
C ASP A 34 0.44 -12.30 1.24
N THR A 35 1.05 -12.17 2.42
CA THR A 35 0.52 -11.37 3.53
C THR A 35 1.34 -10.10 3.73
N LEU A 36 0.70 -8.94 3.57
CA LEU A 36 1.28 -7.62 3.77
C LEU A 36 0.36 -6.77 4.62
N PHE A 37 0.93 -6.07 5.59
CA PHE A 37 0.25 -5.06 6.40
C PHE A 37 0.75 -3.70 5.95
N ALA A 38 -0.13 -2.94 5.28
CA ALA A 38 0.18 -1.60 4.80
C ALA A 38 -0.40 -0.57 5.76
N TYR A 39 0.47 0.23 6.37
CA TYR A 39 0.08 1.30 7.28
C TYR A 39 0.27 2.65 6.60
N VAL A 40 -0.68 3.55 6.80
CA VAL A 40 -0.54 4.95 6.41
C VAL A 40 -0.28 5.76 7.68
N ASN A 41 0.67 6.70 7.59
CA ASN A 41 1.15 7.51 8.73
C ASN A 41 1.63 6.70 9.95
N SER A 42 1.96 5.41 9.76
CA SER A 42 2.33 4.48 10.84
C SER A 42 1.26 4.26 11.92
N VAL A 43 0.01 4.65 11.67
CA VAL A 43 -1.05 4.63 12.70
C VAL A 43 -2.35 3.98 12.24
N PHE A 44 -2.65 3.94 10.94
CA PHE A 44 -3.89 3.34 10.46
C PHE A 44 -3.67 2.33 9.33
N LEU A 45 -4.47 1.25 9.38
CA LEU A 45 -4.65 0.27 8.31
C LEU A 45 -5.89 0.70 7.53
N PRO A 46 -5.74 1.31 6.35
CA PRO A 46 -6.89 1.67 5.52
C PRO A 46 -7.63 0.43 5.04
N ASN A 47 -8.93 0.57 4.78
CA ASN A 47 -9.72 -0.50 4.20
C ASN A 47 -9.32 -0.72 2.74
N PRO A 48 -9.26 -1.97 2.25
CA PRO A 48 -8.88 -2.25 0.87
C PRO A 48 -9.85 -1.65 -0.15
N ASP A 49 -11.15 -1.56 0.19
CA ASP A 49 -12.19 -0.95 -0.66
C ASP A 49 -12.20 0.59 -0.62
N GLU A 50 -11.33 1.20 0.19
CA GLU A 50 -11.26 2.66 0.31
C GLU A 50 -10.48 3.27 -0.85
N LEU A 51 -10.97 4.37 -1.41
CA LEU A 51 -10.27 5.07 -2.48
C LEU A 51 -8.99 5.72 -1.96
N VAL A 52 -7.91 5.64 -2.74
CA VAL A 52 -6.62 6.24 -2.37
C VAL A 52 -6.73 7.74 -2.12
N ILE A 53 -7.62 8.44 -2.83
CA ILE A 53 -7.89 9.86 -2.58
C ILE A 53 -8.49 10.13 -1.19
N GLY A 54 -9.30 9.20 -0.67
CA GLY A 54 -9.91 9.33 0.67
C GLY A 54 -8.86 9.32 1.78
N LEU A 55 -7.74 8.62 1.57
CA LEU A 55 -6.62 8.52 2.52
C LEU A 55 -5.69 9.74 2.53
N PHE A 56 -5.87 10.65 1.56
CA PHE A 56 -5.04 11.84 1.36
C PHE A 56 -5.67 13.12 1.93
N LEU A 57 -6.94 13.06 2.33
CA LEU A 57 -7.67 14.15 2.96
C LEU A 57 -7.31 14.27 4.44
#